data_AF-A0A9D2A362-F1
#
_entry.id   AF-A0A9D2A362-F1
#
_cell.length_a   1.000
_cell.length_b   1.000
_cell.length_c   1.000
_cell.angle_alpha   90.00
_cell.angle_beta   90.00
_cell.angle_gamma   90.00
#
_symmetry.space_group_name_H-M   'P 1'
#
loop_
_entity.id
_entity.type
_entity.pdbx_description
1 polymer ?
#
loop_
_entity_poly.entity_id
_entity_poly.type
_entity_poly.pdbx_seq_one_letter_code
_entity_poly.pdbx_strand_id
1 'polypeptide(L)'
;MEKGKVRGIAALFAALLALVLAAFLCMGLPVREANAAESDWIAPQEEAVASVTSGGETKYYKALKMALNYAPDGAVVEVLKDTSDAVEGSLGTFQDGTSLWNQVARKSLTVNGNDHTLTATVSDYALYVVSGPGESVEYEFTLNDLNIVCSAGSRRPFYVCNGNYDVTFNNVTLDNSAYTARSESVFAVGGSGTNTTVTINESNLLGGNLGYAVMVLNPAKITVTGSTLEGRSALLMSKTSDSLGSMGSEVTFSGCTMNINSALNDTYNEEFGAFTFMQDEATVKIENCKITSTVTGNALQHIVFYSGMQREDAFKNLNVNFTDTDITMNGGEEVLDFFGGDYADVIPEDPEELEVKIAGGTFNRPIDEQFLADGFELSLGADGSYTVVDTKETVATITRSENTYWYESLDAAFAAAQDGDTIVVVAPAAIPERIQIEKSVTLDLNGQTVTVAAGIGNRSALDVRAGTFTLIDSSENGTGVIDATGADSAPDEGTVPLAAMAEGATVIVRSGKIIVNTNSESCLFAGFGGVVYIYGGTFINECTEPFYWDKTSPALAVNVHDNAAYEDGTQGMIISG
;
A
#
# COMPACT_ATOMS: atom_id res chain seq x y z
N MET A 1 30.07 51.18 -8.89
CA MET A 1 29.41 50.21 -8.00
C MET A 1 28.16 49.72 -8.72
N GLU A 2 28.22 48.50 -9.25
CA GLU A 2 27.20 47.93 -10.12
C GLU A 2 25.91 47.58 -9.37
N LYS A 3 24.79 47.77 -10.07
CA LYS A 3 23.41 47.46 -9.65
C LYS A 3 23.19 46.02 -9.17
N GLY A 4 24.12 45.09 -9.43
CA GLY A 4 24.07 43.70 -8.98
C GLY A 4 24.33 43.50 -7.48
N LYS A 5 25.25 44.27 -6.86
CA LYS A 5 25.54 44.13 -5.41
C LYS A 5 24.44 44.71 -4.52
N VAL A 6 23.67 45.68 -5.02
CA VAL A 6 22.53 46.27 -4.29
C VAL A 6 21.33 45.30 -4.28
N ARG A 7 21.15 44.49 -5.33
CA ARG A 7 20.11 43.44 -5.38
C ARG A 7 20.40 42.27 -4.45
N GLY A 8 21.65 41.84 -4.33
CA GLY A 8 22.05 40.80 -3.38
C GLY A 8 21.86 41.23 -1.91
N ILE A 9 22.20 42.49 -1.58
CA ILE A 9 22.00 43.03 -0.22
C ILE A 9 20.51 43.29 0.05
N ALA A 10 19.73 43.74 -0.93
CA ALA A 10 18.28 43.92 -0.77
C ALA A 10 17.52 42.58 -0.63
N ALA A 11 17.94 41.52 -1.32
CA ALA A 11 17.40 40.17 -1.16
C ALA A 11 17.80 39.57 0.21
N LEU A 12 19.03 39.80 0.67
CA LEU A 12 19.45 39.39 2.02
C LEU A 12 18.69 40.14 3.11
N PHE A 13 18.43 41.45 2.92
CA PHE A 13 17.60 42.23 3.84
C PHE A 13 16.11 41.88 3.75
N ALA A 14 15.59 41.46 2.58
CA ALA A 14 14.22 40.99 2.44
C ALA A 14 14.03 39.61 3.08
N ALA A 15 15.00 38.70 2.95
CA ALA A 15 15.01 37.40 3.63
C ALA A 15 15.19 37.56 5.15
N LEU A 16 16.07 38.48 5.59
CA LEU A 16 16.23 38.81 7.02
C LEU A 16 14.99 39.53 7.56
N LEU A 17 14.32 40.38 6.77
CA LEU A 17 13.08 41.05 7.14
C LEU A 17 11.88 40.09 7.12
N ALA A 18 11.88 39.05 6.28
CA ALA A 18 10.91 37.97 6.29
C ALA A 18 11.13 37.01 7.49
N LEU A 19 12.38 36.71 7.85
CA LEU A 19 12.70 35.98 9.09
C LEU A 19 12.33 36.80 10.34
N VAL A 20 12.54 38.12 10.31
CA VAL A 20 12.14 39.04 11.38
C VAL A 20 10.62 39.25 11.38
N LEU A 21 9.94 39.28 10.23
CA LEU A 21 8.47 39.31 10.19
C LEU A 21 7.86 37.98 10.65
N ALA A 22 8.43 36.83 10.30
CA ALA A 22 8.02 35.53 10.83
C ALA A 22 8.25 35.45 12.35
N ALA A 23 9.36 36.02 12.84
CA ALA A 23 9.59 36.21 14.27
C ALA A 23 8.57 37.14 14.93
N PHE A 24 8.11 38.20 14.24
CA PHE A 24 7.06 39.10 14.74
C PHE A 24 5.63 38.55 14.61
N LEU A 25 5.34 37.72 13.61
CA LEU A 25 4.06 37.02 13.45
C LEU A 25 3.89 35.93 14.52
N CYS A 26 4.98 35.35 15.02
CA CYS A 26 4.97 34.35 16.11
C CYS A 26 5.09 34.97 17.51
N MET A 27 5.25 36.29 17.63
CA MET A 27 5.44 37.02 18.90
C MET A 27 4.17 37.65 19.50
N GLY A 28 2.99 37.42 18.92
CA GLY A 28 1.71 37.73 19.59
C GLY A 28 0.74 36.59 19.33
N LEU A 29 0.45 35.71 20.29
CA LEU A 29 -0.15 36.04 21.58
C LEU A 29 0.43 35.19 22.72
N PRO A 30 0.93 35.82 23.79
CA PRO A 30 0.67 35.38 25.14
C PRO A 30 -0.40 36.27 25.76
N VAL A 31 -1.51 35.65 26.15
CA VAL A 31 -2.33 36.01 27.31
C VAL A 31 -2.83 37.47 27.32
N ARG A 32 -3.92 37.74 26.61
CA ARG A 32 -4.82 38.84 26.98
C ARG A 32 -5.61 38.48 28.26
N GLU A 33 -4.92 38.07 29.32
CA GLU A 33 -5.48 37.72 30.63
C GLU A 33 -4.50 37.98 31.79
N ALA A 34 -3.50 38.85 31.63
CA ALA A 34 -2.55 39.19 32.69
C ALA A 34 -3.20 39.81 33.97
N ASN A 35 -4.54 39.91 34.03
CA ASN A 35 -5.33 40.39 35.17
C ASN A 35 -6.58 39.53 35.47
N ALA A 36 -6.77 38.35 34.87
CA ALA A 36 -7.94 37.51 35.16
C ALA A 36 -7.78 36.80 36.52
N ALA A 37 -8.81 36.84 37.36
CA ALA A 37 -8.81 36.12 38.63
C ALA A 37 -8.99 34.61 38.38
N GLU A 38 -8.51 33.75 39.29
CA GLU A 38 -8.67 32.29 39.16
C GLU A 38 -10.14 31.86 39.02
N SER A 39 -11.06 32.59 39.64
CA SER A 39 -12.51 32.41 39.49
C SER A 39 -13.04 32.62 38.06
N ASP A 40 -12.29 33.31 37.20
CA ASP A 40 -12.72 33.64 35.85
C ASP A 40 -12.61 32.42 34.93
N TRP A 41 -11.66 31.53 35.18
CA TRP A 41 -11.37 30.36 34.34
C TRP A 41 -11.58 28.99 35.03
N ILE A 42 -11.69 28.92 36.36
CA ILE A 42 -12.05 27.69 37.10
C ILE A 42 -13.57 27.48 37.16
N ALA A 43 -14.02 26.24 36.98
CA ALA A 43 -15.41 25.80 37.11
C ALA A 43 -15.60 24.76 38.22
N PRO A 44 -16.81 24.57 38.77
CA PRO A 44 -17.19 23.32 39.43
C PRO A 44 -16.98 22.12 38.48
N GLN A 45 -16.63 20.96 39.03
CA GLN A 45 -16.33 19.74 38.25
C GLN A 45 -17.44 19.39 37.24
N GLU A 46 -18.70 19.46 37.65
CA GLU A 46 -19.87 19.13 36.80
C GLU A 46 -20.05 20.10 35.61
N GLU A 47 -19.51 21.31 35.72
CA GLU A 47 -19.60 22.36 34.70
C GLU A 47 -18.33 22.48 33.85
N ALA A 48 -17.26 21.78 34.22
CA ALA A 48 -15.94 21.92 33.60
C ALA A 48 -15.87 21.27 32.22
N VAL A 49 -15.21 21.94 31.27
CA VAL A 49 -14.94 21.39 29.93
C VAL A 49 -13.69 20.53 29.91
N ALA A 50 -12.70 20.91 30.72
CA ALA A 50 -11.47 20.16 30.85
C ALA A 50 -10.97 20.21 32.30
N SER A 51 -10.15 19.25 32.68
CA SER A 51 -9.38 19.30 33.92
C SER A 51 -7.89 19.20 33.63
N VAL A 52 -7.08 19.77 34.50
CA VAL A 52 -5.61 19.64 34.45
C VAL A 52 -5.15 19.05 35.77
N THR A 53 -4.36 17.98 35.68
CA THR A 53 -3.72 17.37 36.85
C THR A 53 -2.22 17.64 36.81
N SER A 54 -1.70 18.25 37.87
CA SER A 54 -0.27 18.52 38.05
C SER A 54 0.10 18.48 39.53
N GLY A 55 1.21 17.84 39.89
CA GLY A 55 1.67 17.76 41.29
C GLY A 55 0.71 17.07 42.27
N GLY A 56 -0.23 16.26 41.77
CA GLY A 56 -1.25 15.57 42.58
C GLY A 56 -2.53 16.38 42.83
N GLU A 57 -2.63 17.61 42.31
CA GLU A 57 -3.84 18.42 42.36
C GLU A 57 -4.53 18.47 41.00
N THR A 58 -5.87 18.36 41.00
CA THR A 58 -6.71 18.49 39.80
C THR A 58 -7.48 19.80 39.85
N LYS A 59 -7.31 20.61 38.81
CA LYS A 59 -8.08 21.85 38.60
C LYS A 59 -9.07 21.66 37.45
N TYR A 60 -10.25 22.27 37.56
CA TYR A 60 -11.35 22.14 36.62
C TYR A 60 -11.60 23.47 35.91
N TYR A 61 -11.63 23.46 34.58
CA TYR A 61 -11.62 24.67 33.74
C TYR A 61 -12.94 24.84 33.00
N LYS A 62 -13.42 26.09 32.88
CA LYS A 62 -14.65 26.44 32.15
C LYS A 62 -14.56 26.22 30.63
N ALA A 63 -13.35 26.22 30.07
CA ALA A 63 -13.10 26.13 28.64
C ALA A 63 -11.77 25.40 28.37
N LEU A 64 -11.69 24.66 27.26
CA LEU A 64 -10.48 23.91 26.90
C LEU A 64 -9.28 24.83 26.67
N LYS A 65 -9.47 25.94 25.96
CA LYS A 65 -8.39 26.92 25.72
C LYS A 65 -7.74 27.43 27.01
N MET A 66 -8.50 27.51 28.11
CA MET A 66 -7.97 27.91 29.42
C MET A 66 -7.16 26.79 30.05
N ALA A 67 -7.66 25.55 30.01
CA ALA A 67 -6.91 24.39 30.49
C ALA A 67 -5.56 24.29 29.79
N LEU A 68 -5.51 24.35 28.46
CA LEU A 68 -4.28 24.28 27.67
C LEU A 68 -3.31 25.45 27.98
N ASN A 69 -3.82 26.68 28.10
CA ASN A 69 -3.01 27.85 28.37
C ASN A 69 -2.41 27.85 29.79
N TYR A 70 -3.20 27.49 30.80
CA TYR A 70 -2.77 27.50 32.21
C TYR A 70 -2.18 26.18 32.70
N ALA A 71 -2.24 25.10 31.91
CA ALA A 71 -1.59 23.85 32.25
C ALA A 71 -0.08 24.06 32.43
N PRO A 72 0.51 23.56 33.55
CA PRO A 72 1.95 23.48 33.72
C PRO A 72 2.59 22.62 32.62
N ASP A 73 3.87 22.86 32.37
CA ASP A 73 4.68 22.02 31.50
C ASP A 73 4.70 20.55 32.01
N GLY A 74 4.50 19.60 31.10
CA GLY A 74 4.38 18.17 31.40
C GLY A 74 3.07 17.74 32.07
N ALA A 75 2.05 18.60 32.11
CA ALA A 75 0.76 18.24 32.72
C ALA A 75 -0.12 17.38 31.80
N VAL A 76 -1.08 16.67 32.43
CA VAL A 76 -2.14 15.93 31.74
C VAL A 76 -3.41 16.77 31.76
N VAL A 77 -4.00 16.96 30.58
CA VAL A 77 -5.28 17.64 30.36
C VAL A 77 -6.33 16.60 29.98
N GLU A 78 -7.38 16.48 30.77
CA GLU A 78 -8.53 15.61 30.48
C GLU A 78 -9.64 16.46 29.87
N VAL A 79 -10.11 16.13 28.67
CA VAL A 79 -11.36 16.67 28.12
C VAL A 79 -12.52 15.93 28.77
N LEU A 80 -13.51 16.69 29.25
CA LEU A 80 -14.63 16.18 30.05
C LEU A 80 -16.00 16.27 29.36
N LYS A 81 -16.07 17.02 28.24
CA LYS A 81 -17.25 17.12 27.40
C LYS A 81 -16.88 17.65 26.01
N ASP A 82 -17.77 17.41 25.05
CA ASP A 82 -17.70 18.02 23.73
C ASP A 82 -17.82 19.55 23.84
N THR A 83 -17.05 20.26 23.00
CA THR A 83 -17.03 21.73 23.00
C THR A 83 -16.77 22.29 21.62
N SER A 84 -16.95 23.59 21.44
CA SER A 84 -16.72 24.28 20.16
C SER A 84 -16.26 25.72 20.36
N ASP A 85 -15.63 26.27 19.32
CA ASP A 85 -15.29 27.69 19.26
C ASP A 85 -16.53 28.62 19.23
N ALA A 86 -17.70 28.10 18.84
CA ALA A 86 -18.98 28.82 18.94
C ALA A 86 -19.45 29.00 20.40
N VAL A 87 -19.10 28.04 21.27
CA VAL A 87 -19.44 28.07 22.71
C VAL A 87 -18.37 28.82 23.50
N GLU A 88 -17.09 28.53 23.27
CA GLU A 88 -15.99 29.11 24.03
C GLU A 88 -15.51 30.46 23.48
N GLY A 89 -15.80 30.75 22.21
CA GLY A 89 -15.22 31.86 21.47
C GLY A 89 -13.78 31.58 21.01
N SER A 90 -13.36 32.25 19.93
CA SER A 90 -11.96 32.25 19.47
C SER A 90 -11.00 32.84 20.52
N LEU A 91 -9.75 32.38 20.53
CA LEU A 91 -8.64 32.92 21.33
C LEU A 91 -8.11 34.23 20.75
N GLY A 92 -8.15 34.39 19.42
CA GLY A 92 -7.71 35.59 18.74
C GLY A 92 -7.45 35.38 17.25
N THR A 93 -6.92 36.42 16.62
CA THR A 93 -6.55 36.44 15.20
C THR A 93 -5.09 36.84 15.04
N PHE A 94 -4.36 36.12 14.19
CA PHE A 94 -3.04 36.51 13.71
C PHE A 94 -3.12 37.79 12.85
N GLN A 95 -1.97 38.40 12.56
CA GLN A 95 -1.89 39.66 11.81
C GLN A 95 -2.39 39.54 10.37
N ASP A 96 -2.29 38.35 9.78
CA ASP A 96 -2.80 38.02 8.45
C ASP A 96 -4.32 37.80 8.41
N GLY A 97 -4.99 37.92 9.57
CA GLY A 97 -6.42 37.71 9.74
C GLY A 97 -6.82 36.28 10.08
N THR A 98 -5.86 35.35 10.13
CA THR A 98 -6.14 33.94 10.43
C THR A 98 -6.55 33.78 11.90
N SER A 99 -7.66 33.09 12.14
CA SER A 99 -8.28 32.97 13.46
C SER A 99 -7.91 31.66 14.18
N LEU A 100 -7.86 31.71 15.50
CA LEU A 100 -7.38 30.61 16.35
C LEU A 100 -8.34 30.32 17.50
N TRP A 101 -8.63 29.05 17.78
CA TRP A 101 -9.42 28.65 18.95
C TRP A 101 -8.55 28.17 20.13
N ASN A 102 -7.76 27.12 19.97
CA ASN A 102 -6.91 26.58 21.04
C ASN A 102 -5.43 26.70 20.71
N GLN A 103 -4.61 27.05 21.72
CA GLN A 103 -3.16 27.17 21.56
C GLN A 103 -2.41 26.44 22.67
N VAL A 104 -1.34 25.76 22.29
CA VAL A 104 -0.33 25.23 23.19
C VAL A 104 1.01 25.87 22.81
N ALA A 105 1.54 26.69 23.70
CA ALA A 105 2.76 27.44 23.45
C ALA A 105 3.88 27.02 24.40
N ARG A 106 5.01 26.54 23.85
CA ARG A 106 6.26 26.25 24.57
C ARG A 106 6.08 25.39 25.83
N LYS A 107 5.39 24.27 25.70
CA LYS A 107 5.18 23.31 26.78
C LYS A 107 4.91 21.92 26.22
N SER A 108 5.35 20.93 26.96
CA SER A 108 4.95 19.54 26.78
C SER A 108 3.59 19.32 27.46
N LEU A 109 2.69 18.59 26.80
CA LEU A 109 1.37 18.25 27.36
C LEU A 109 0.88 16.91 26.83
N THR A 110 0.15 16.19 27.67
CA THR A 110 -0.71 15.09 27.25
C THR A 110 -2.16 15.55 27.34
N VAL A 111 -2.92 15.42 26.24
CA VAL A 111 -4.35 15.70 26.21
C VAL A 111 -5.11 14.40 25.97
N ASN A 112 -5.87 13.97 26.97
CA ASN A 112 -6.76 12.83 26.89
C ASN A 112 -8.15 13.33 26.53
N GLY A 113 -8.62 12.97 25.34
CA GLY A 113 -9.92 13.37 24.81
C GLY A 113 -11.08 12.59 25.40
N ASN A 114 -10.86 11.35 25.88
CA ASN A 114 -11.92 10.47 26.38
C ASN A 114 -13.09 10.33 25.39
N ASP A 115 -12.77 10.18 24.11
CA ASP A 115 -13.65 10.13 22.93
C ASP A 115 -14.48 11.40 22.66
N HIS A 116 -14.20 12.51 23.37
CA HIS A 116 -14.90 13.77 23.15
C HIS A 116 -14.53 14.45 21.84
N THR A 117 -15.43 15.32 21.39
CA THR A 117 -15.31 16.06 20.13
C THR A 117 -15.11 17.55 20.36
N LEU A 118 -14.09 18.10 19.69
CA LEU A 118 -13.81 19.52 19.56
C LEU A 118 -14.25 19.98 18.17
N THR A 119 -15.26 20.84 18.09
CA THR A 119 -15.76 21.34 16.79
C THR A 119 -15.34 22.79 16.57
N ALA A 120 -14.45 23.02 15.61
CA ALA A 120 -14.14 24.35 15.12
C ALA A 120 -15.09 24.74 13.99
N THR A 121 -15.83 25.83 14.17
CA THR A 121 -16.88 26.28 13.25
C THR A 121 -16.52 27.53 12.48
N VAL A 122 -15.71 28.42 13.06
CA VAL A 122 -15.35 29.72 12.49
C VAL A 122 -13.86 30.02 12.60
N SER A 123 -13.16 29.38 13.53
CA SER A 123 -11.72 29.56 13.73
C SER A 123 -10.97 28.77 12.67
N ASP A 124 -10.03 29.40 11.96
CA ASP A 124 -9.24 28.74 10.92
C ASP A 124 -8.43 27.57 11.48
N TYR A 125 -7.84 27.74 12.67
CA TYR A 125 -7.13 26.70 13.42
C TYR A 125 -7.92 26.26 14.65
N ALA A 126 -8.22 24.96 14.73
CA ALA A 126 -8.85 24.37 15.91
C ALA A 126 -7.85 24.22 17.07
N LEU A 127 -6.70 23.57 16.82
CA LEU A 127 -5.60 23.40 17.77
C LEU A 127 -4.25 23.74 17.13
N TYR A 128 -3.56 24.73 17.70
CA TYR A 128 -2.28 25.24 17.21
C TYR A 128 -1.18 25.06 18.26
N VAL A 129 -0.17 24.25 17.93
CA VAL A 129 0.99 23.97 18.78
C VAL A 129 2.19 24.74 18.26
N VAL A 130 2.81 25.57 19.11
CA VAL A 130 3.82 26.55 18.68
C VAL A 130 4.92 26.82 19.71
N SER A 131 6.11 27.11 19.20
CA SER A 131 7.28 27.51 19.98
C SER A 131 7.89 28.76 19.36
N GLY A 132 8.96 29.27 19.96
CA GLY A 132 9.69 30.38 19.35
C GLY A 132 10.45 29.94 18.11
N PRO A 133 10.47 30.76 17.05
CA PRO A 133 11.27 30.48 15.88
C PRO A 133 12.74 30.27 16.21
N GLY A 134 13.31 29.18 15.71
CA GLY A 134 14.71 28.83 15.95
C GLY A 134 15.04 28.37 17.38
N GLU A 135 14.03 28.09 18.20
CA GLU A 135 14.24 27.45 19.51
C GLU A 135 14.72 26.01 19.31
N SER A 136 15.74 25.61 20.07
CA SER A 136 16.29 24.24 20.04
C SER A 136 15.63 23.31 21.06
N VAL A 137 14.76 23.83 21.92
CA VAL A 137 14.06 23.06 22.95
C VAL A 137 13.06 22.14 22.26
N GLU A 138 13.04 20.89 22.70
CA GLU A 138 12.10 19.87 22.25
C GLU A 138 10.93 19.79 23.24
N TYR A 139 9.71 19.79 22.70
CA TYR A 139 8.49 19.67 23.49
C TYR A 139 7.73 18.40 23.07
N GLU A 140 7.17 17.69 24.04
CA GLU A 140 6.39 16.48 23.81
C GLU A 140 4.90 16.82 23.83
N PHE A 141 4.17 16.51 22.77
CA PHE A 141 2.74 16.78 22.70
C PHE A 141 1.97 15.53 22.29
N THR A 142 1.16 15.01 23.20
CA THR A 142 0.38 13.79 23.00
C THR A 142 -1.11 14.08 22.97
N LEU A 143 -1.83 13.56 21.99
CA LEU A 143 -3.29 13.49 21.94
C LEU A 143 -3.72 12.03 22.00
N ASN A 144 -4.65 11.71 22.90
CA ASN A 144 -5.25 10.37 23.02
C ASN A 144 -6.77 10.48 22.89
N ASP A 145 -7.41 9.56 22.16
CA ASP A 145 -8.87 9.37 22.17
C ASP A 145 -9.65 10.68 21.95
N LEU A 146 -9.29 11.46 20.94
CA LEU A 146 -9.82 12.82 20.73
C LEU A 146 -10.26 13.02 19.29
N ASN A 147 -11.44 13.64 19.12
CA ASN A 147 -11.93 14.04 17.81
C ASN A 147 -11.84 15.56 17.64
N ILE A 148 -11.15 16.04 16.61
CA ILE A 148 -11.06 17.46 16.25
C ILE A 148 -11.65 17.64 14.85
N VAL A 149 -12.79 18.32 14.78
CA VAL A 149 -13.59 18.44 13.56
C VAL A 149 -13.72 19.91 13.15
N CYS A 150 -13.35 20.22 11.92
CA CYS A 150 -13.51 21.51 11.28
C CYS A 150 -14.77 21.49 10.39
N SER A 151 -15.70 22.40 10.64
CA SER A 151 -16.83 22.64 9.73
C SER A 151 -16.39 23.39 8.47
N ALA A 152 -17.30 23.61 7.52
CA ALA A 152 -17.01 24.36 6.28
C ALA A 152 -16.46 25.80 6.50
N GLY A 153 -16.65 26.38 7.69
CA GLY A 153 -16.09 27.69 8.07
C GLY A 153 -14.71 27.63 8.73
N SER A 154 -14.17 26.44 8.99
CA SER A 154 -12.89 26.17 9.63
C SER A 154 -12.00 25.32 8.73
N ARG A 155 -10.68 25.35 8.91
CA ARG A 155 -9.73 24.87 7.91
C ARG A 155 -8.81 23.76 8.39
N ARG A 156 -8.16 23.96 9.54
CA ARG A 156 -7.06 23.11 10.01
C ARG A 156 -7.36 22.58 11.41
N PRO A 157 -7.60 21.27 11.54
CA PRO A 157 -7.84 20.63 12.84
C PRO A 157 -6.61 20.74 13.74
N PHE A 158 -5.42 20.44 13.19
CA PHE A 158 -4.18 20.46 13.93
C PHE A 158 -3.04 21.07 13.12
N TYR A 159 -2.23 21.91 13.77
CA TYR A 159 -1.03 22.47 13.16
C TYR A 159 0.09 22.62 14.20
N VAL A 160 1.28 22.11 13.88
CA VAL A 160 2.48 22.25 14.71
C VAL A 160 3.54 23.07 13.97
N CYS A 161 4.13 24.06 14.65
CA CYS A 161 5.11 24.93 14.00
C CYS A 161 6.21 25.54 14.88
N ASN A 162 7.27 25.99 14.19
CA ASN A 162 8.39 26.81 14.67
C ASN A 162 9.35 26.20 15.70
N GLY A 163 9.15 24.95 16.10
CA GLY A 163 9.97 24.26 17.09
C GLY A 163 10.26 22.83 16.74
N ASN A 164 11.05 22.21 17.61
CA ASN A 164 11.27 20.78 17.61
C ASN A 164 10.22 20.15 18.53
N TYR A 165 9.54 19.13 18.03
CA TYR A 165 8.49 18.46 18.76
C TYR A 165 8.59 16.97 18.61
N ASP A 166 8.21 16.26 19.66
CA ASP A 166 7.73 14.89 19.57
C ASP A 166 6.20 14.93 19.68
N VAL A 167 5.51 14.71 18.56
CA VAL A 167 4.04 14.73 18.50
C VAL A 167 3.53 13.31 18.41
N THR A 168 2.62 12.92 19.31
CA THR A 168 2.00 11.60 19.29
C THR A 168 0.48 11.69 19.24
N PHE A 169 -0.14 10.97 18.31
CA PHE A 169 -1.59 10.76 18.23
C PHE A 169 -1.91 9.29 18.46
N ASN A 170 -2.78 8.98 19.42
CA ASN A 170 -3.30 7.63 19.65
C ASN A 170 -4.82 7.66 19.57
N ASN A 171 -5.41 6.96 18.59
CA ASN A 171 -6.86 6.94 18.38
C ASN A 171 -7.47 8.36 18.28
N VAL A 172 -6.88 9.20 17.43
CA VAL A 172 -7.32 10.58 17.22
C VAL A 172 -8.00 10.71 15.87
N THR A 173 -9.10 11.46 15.80
CA THR A 173 -9.69 11.90 14.53
C THR A 173 -9.38 13.36 14.31
N LEU A 174 -8.72 13.68 13.20
CA LEU A 174 -8.57 15.03 12.67
C LEU A 174 -9.38 15.10 11.37
N ASP A 175 -10.39 15.95 11.33
CA ASP A 175 -11.33 16.00 10.21
C ASP A 175 -11.54 17.44 9.73
N ASN A 176 -11.20 17.72 8.47
CA ASN A 176 -11.58 18.94 7.77
C ASN A 176 -12.28 18.65 6.43
N SER A 177 -12.87 17.47 6.27
CA SER A 177 -13.55 17.03 5.05
C SER A 177 -14.70 17.96 4.62
N ALA A 178 -15.30 18.70 5.56
CA ALA A 178 -16.32 19.70 5.27
C ALA A 178 -15.78 21.00 4.64
N TYR A 179 -14.45 21.23 4.67
CA TYR A 179 -13.83 22.43 4.13
C TYR A 179 -13.54 22.29 2.63
N THR A 180 -14.31 23.02 1.80
CA THR A 180 -14.24 22.87 0.33
C THR A 180 -13.77 24.13 -0.40
N ALA A 181 -13.34 25.17 0.30
CA ALA A 181 -13.04 26.45 -0.34
C ALA A 181 -11.66 26.50 -1.03
N ARG A 182 -10.69 25.71 -0.55
CA ARG A 182 -9.36 25.49 -1.18
C ARG A 182 -8.70 24.29 -0.52
N SER A 183 -7.58 23.84 -1.06
CA SER A 183 -6.79 22.78 -0.44
C SER A 183 -6.17 23.22 0.90
N GLU A 184 -6.26 22.37 1.91
CA GLU A 184 -5.72 22.60 3.25
C GLU A 184 -5.25 21.29 3.89
N SER A 185 -4.33 21.38 4.85
CA SER A 185 -3.82 20.24 5.59
C SER A 185 -4.76 19.83 6.73
N VAL A 186 -4.98 18.52 6.89
CA VAL A 186 -5.54 17.94 8.12
C VAL A 186 -4.50 18.03 9.23
N PHE A 187 -3.27 17.59 8.94
CA PHE A 187 -2.10 17.67 9.79
C PHE A 187 -0.93 18.28 9.01
N ALA A 188 -0.21 19.21 9.64
CA ALA A 188 1.03 19.74 9.05
C ALA A 188 2.11 20.10 10.08
N VAL A 189 3.36 19.93 9.64
CA VAL A 189 4.58 20.33 10.36
C VAL A 189 5.26 21.47 9.58
N GLY A 190 5.35 22.68 10.15
CA GLY A 190 5.91 23.84 9.44
C GLY A 190 6.68 24.87 10.26
N GLY A 191 7.03 25.99 9.63
CA GLY A 191 7.77 27.09 10.25
C GLY A 191 9.29 26.89 10.21
N SER A 192 9.95 26.95 11.36
CA SER A 192 11.43 26.92 11.48
C SER A 192 12.02 25.73 12.25
N GLY A 193 11.20 24.75 12.65
CA GLY A 193 11.66 23.51 13.32
C GLY A 193 12.48 22.63 12.38
N THR A 194 13.50 21.95 12.89
CA THR A 194 14.38 21.07 12.07
C THR A 194 14.43 19.64 12.59
N ASN A 195 13.90 19.39 13.79
CA ASN A 195 13.89 18.09 14.42
C ASN A 195 12.51 17.82 15.00
N THR A 196 11.54 17.55 14.11
CA THR A 196 10.19 17.15 14.52
C THR A 196 9.99 15.66 14.26
N THR A 197 9.62 14.94 15.30
CA THR A 197 9.17 13.55 15.24
C THR A 197 7.65 13.52 15.40
N VAL A 198 6.98 12.70 14.61
CA VAL A 198 5.53 12.53 14.65
C VAL A 198 5.20 11.05 14.63
N THR A 199 4.42 10.60 15.60
CA THR A 199 3.90 9.23 15.68
C THR A 199 2.37 9.29 15.66
N ILE A 200 1.74 8.64 14.68
CA ILE A 200 0.29 8.60 14.53
C ILE A 200 -0.16 7.14 14.55
N ASN A 201 -0.93 6.74 15.56
CA ASN A 201 -1.37 5.37 15.76
C ASN A 201 -2.90 5.29 15.72
N GLU A 202 -3.43 4.36 14.94
CA GLU A 202 -4.87 4.00 14.92
C GLU A 202 -5.78 5.23 14.77
N SER A 203 -5.35 6.23 13.99
CA SER A 203 -5.99 7.54 13.91
C SER A 203 -6.66 7.76 12.55
N ASN A 204 -7.54 8.76 12.46
CA ASN A 204 -8.23 9.14 11.24
C ASN A 204 -7.82 10.56 10.84
N LEU A 205 -7.28 10.72 9.63
CA LEU A 205 -6.88 12.00 9.03
C LEU A 205 -7.75 12.26 7.81
N LEU A 206 -8.83 13.02 7.97
CA LEU A 206 -9.92 13.12 7.00
C LEU A 206 -9.93 14.49 6.29
N GLY A 207 -9.39 14.51 5.07
CA GLY A 207 -9.17 15.70 4.26
C GLY A 207 -10.28 16.06 3.28
N GLY A 208 -11.18 15.13 2.96
CA GLY A 208 -12.11 15.26 1.83
C GLY A 208 -11.38 15.50 0.48
N ASN A 209 -12.12 15.88 -0.56
CA ASN A 209 -11.61 15.92 -1.94
C ASN A 209 -10.53 16.99 -2.22
N LEU A 210 -10.30 17.95 -1.32
CA LEU A 210 -9.29 19.00 -1.47
C LEU A 210 -8.19 18.93 -0.41
N GLY A 211 -8.37 18.14 0.66
CA GLY A 211 -7.46 18.13 1.79
C GLY A 211 -6.20 17.29 1.55
N TYR A 212 -5.13 17.66 2.23
CA TYR A 212 -3.92 16.87 2.37
C TYR A 212 -3.95 16.22 3.75
N ALA A 213 -3.95 14.89 3.83
CA ALA A 213 -3.99 14.21 5.11
C ALA A 213 -2.74 14.53 5.96
N VAL A 214 -1.55 14.45 5.36
CA VAL A 214 -0.28 14.86 5.95
C VAL A 214 0.44 15.84 5.03
N MET A 215 0.81 17.01 5.54
CA MET A 215 1.62 17.98 4.82
C MET A 215 2.93 18.27 5.58
N VAL A 216 4.06 18.02 4.90
CA VAL A 216 5.40 18.20 5.45
C VAL A 216 5.99 19.47 4.86
N LEU A 217 6.06 20.53 5.67
CA LEU A 217 6.64 21.83 5.27
C LEU A 217 8.05 22.04 5.82
N ASN A 218 8.48 21.21 6.76
CA ASN A 218 9.80 21.22 7.41
C ASN A 218 10.37 19.80 7.49
N PRO A 219 11.70 19.62 7.65
CA PRO A 219 12.30 18.32 7.86
C PRO A 219 11.67 17.61 9.07
N ALA A 220 11.15 16.41 8.87
CA ALA A 220 10.47 15.65 9.91
C ALA A 220 10.66 14.13 9.77
N LYS A 221 10.58 13.43 10.89
CA LYS A 221 10.47 11.96 10.96
C LYS A 221 9.04 11.60 11.34
N ILE A 222 8.28 11.00 10.43
CA ILE A 222 6.85 10.72 10.62
C ILE A 222 6.61 9.22 10.50
N THR A 223 5.95 8.63 11.49
CA THR A 223 5.46 7.25 11.44
C THR A 223 3.95 7.25 11.62
N VAL A 224 3.24 6.60 10.71
CA VAL A 224 1.78 6.47 10.73
C VAL A 224 1.43 4.99 10.67
N THR A 225 0.75 4.49 11.69
CA THR A 225 0.47 3.05 11.88
C THR A 225 -1.02 2.81 12.01
N GLY A 226 -1.56 1.82 11.30
CA GLY A 226 -2.94 1.33 11.47
C GLY A 226 -4.02 2.41 11.27
N SER A 227 -3.69 3.49 10.54
CA SER A 227 -4.50 4.70 10.48
C SER A 227 -5.27 4.81 9.16
N THR A 228 -6.36 5.58 9.17
CA THR A 228 -7.12 5.92 7.96
C THR A 228 -6.78 7.31 7.48
N LEU A 229 -6.43 7.45 6.21
CA LEU A 229 -6.15 8.73 5.57
C LEU A 229 -7.14 8.94 4.43
N GLU A 230 -7.79 10.09 4.40
CA GLU A 230 -8.64 10.53 3.30
C GLU A 230 -8.16 11.89 2.80
N GLY A 231 -8.17 12.10 1.49
CA GLY A 231 -7.75 13.37 0.94
C GLY A 231 -7.63 13.36 -0.57
N ARG A 232 -7.25 14.51 -1.14
CA ARG A 232 -6.65 14.57 -2.47
C ARG A 232 -5.26 13.91 -2.50
N SER A 233 -4.60 13.88 -1.34
CA SER A 233 -3.31 13.23 -1.13
C SER A 233 -3.15 12.79 0.31
N ALA A 234 -2.55 11.61 0.48
CA ALA A 234 -2.12 11.10 1.77
C ALA A 234 -0.95 11.94 2.30
N LEU A 235 0.00 12.28 1.42
CA LEU A 235 1.24 12.96 1.77
C LEU A 235 1.60 14.03 0.74
N LEU A 236 1.76 15.26 1.21
CA LEU A 236 2.37 16.35 0.45
C LEU A 236 3.72 16.75 1.08
N MET A 237 4.79 16.55 0.33
CA MET A 237 6.15 16.98 0.69
C MET A 237 6.47 18.30 -0.02
N SER A 238 6.50 19.39 0.75
CA SER A 238 6.57 20.74 0.19
C SER A 238 8.00 21.22 -0.04
N LYS A 239 8.16 22.12 -1.01
CA LYS A 239 9.41 22.85 -1.27
C LYS A 239 9.66 23.94 -0.24
N THR A 240 10.90 24.40 -0.16
CA THR A 240 11.27 25.57 0.65
C THR A 240 10.50 26.80 0.18
N SER A 241 9.85 27.49 1.12
CA SER A 241 9.06 28.71 0.88
C SER A 241 9.10 29.60 2.13
N ASP A 242 7.95 29.87 2.75
CA ASP A 242 7.85 30.50 4.08
C ASP A 242 8.25 29.53 5.21
N SER A 243 8.47 28.26 4.86
CA SER A 243 8.93 27.16 5.72
C SER A 243 10.19 26.52 5.11
N LEU A 244 10.89 25.67 5.86
CA LEU A 244 12.20 25.13 5.47
C LEU A 244 12.16 24.18 4.26
N GLY A 245 10.99 23.66 3.92
CA GLY A 245 10.82 22.58 2.96
C GLY A 245 11.01 21.20 3.62
N SER A 246 10.60 20.17 2.90
CA SER A 246 10.59 18.78 3.39
C SER A 246 11.89 17.99 3.17
N MET A 247 12.96 18.67 2.77
CA MET A 247 14.27 18.07 2.51
C MET A 247 14.80 17.33 3.75
N GLY A 248 15.29 16.11 3.57
CA GLY A 248 15.77 15.22 4.62
C GLY A 248 14.69 14.51 5.43
N SER A 249 13.42 14.62 5.06
CA SER A 249 12.33 13.99 5.82
C SER A 249 12.26 12.48 5.57
N GLU A 250 11.87 11.75 6.60
CA GLU A 250 11.60 10.32 6.57
C GLU A 250 10.14 10.09 6.97
N VAL A 251 9.35 9.44 6.12
CA VAL A 251 7.93 9.16 6.38
C VAL A 251 7.67 7.66 6.20
N THR A 252 7.05 7.03 7.19
CA THR A 252 6.65 5.62 7.12
C THR A 252 5.15 5.49 7.36
N PHE A 253 4.45 4.80 6.47
CA PHE A 253 3.08 4.35 6.65
C PHE A 253 3.07 2.83 6.78
N SER A 254 2.46 2.30 7.83
CA SER A 254 2.40 0.85 8.10
C SER A 254 0.97 0.42 8.43
N GLY A 255 0.41 -0.51 7.66
CA GLY A 255 -0.94 -1.02 7.94
C GLY A 255 -2.06 0.01 7.75
N CYS A 256 -1.82 1.06 6.95
CA CYS A 256 -2.76 2.17 6.78
C CYS A 256 -3.78 1.90 5.66
N THR A 257 -4.98 2.46 5.82
CA THR A 257 -5.98 2.54 4.73
C THR A 257 -6.03 3.96 4.19
N MET A 258 -5.81 4.13 2.88
CA MET A 258 -5.74 5.43 2.23
C MET A 258 -6.80 5.55 1.13
N ASN A 259 -7.76 6.45 1.32
CA ASN A 259 -8.84 6.74 0.38
C ASN A 259 -8.56 8.08 -0.29
N ILE A 260 -7.90 8.03 -1.45
CA ILE A 260 -7.40 9.21 -2.13
C ILE A 260 -8.31 9.55 -3.29
N ASN A 261 -9.00 10.67 -3.17
CA ASN A 261 -10.04 11.08 -4.10
C ASN A 261 -9.63 12.36 -4.80
N SER A 262 -9.60 12.34 -6.13
CA SER A 262 -9.46 13.53 -6.95
C SER A 262 -10.75 13.77 -7.73
N ALA A 263 -11.31 14.96 -7.57
CA ALA A 263 -12.47 15.42 -8.32
C ALA A 263 -12.14 16.79 -8.92
N LEU A 264 -12.57 17.02 -10.16
CA LEU A 264 -12.45 18.33 -10.79
C LEU A 264 -13.07 19.42 -9.90
N ASN A 265 -12.30 20.45 -9.61
CA ASN A 265 -12.80 21.77 -9.27
C ASN A 265 -12.32 22.70 -10.38
N ASP A 266 -13.24 23.33 -11.12
CA ASP A 266 -12.96 24.25 -12.24
C ASP A 266 -12.01 25.41 -11.88
N THR A 267 -11.69 25.59 -10.59
CA THR A 267 -10.79 26.60 -10.05
C THR A 267 -9.33 26.12 -9.90
N TYR A 268 -9.08 24.80 -9.77
CA TYR A 268 -7.78 24.21 -9.43
C TYR A 268 -7.48 22.98 -10.30
N ASN A 269 -7.22 23.21 -11.58
CA ASN A 269 -6.89 22.17 -12.56
C ASN A 269 -5.42 21.72 -12.47
N GLU A 270 -4.95 21.40 -11.27
CA GLU A 270 -3.58 20.96 -11.03
C GLU A 270 -3.51 19.42 -11.02
N GLU A 271 -2.49 18.86 -11.66
CA GLU A 271 -2.16 17.43 -11.51
C GLU A 271 -1.68 17.16 -10.08
N PHE A 272 -2.00 16.00 -9.51
CA PHE A 272 -1.61 15.69 -8.12
C PHE A 272 -1.35 14.21 -7.89
N GLY A 273 -0.65 13.86 -6.81
CA GLY A 273 -0.40 12.47 -6.43
C GLY A 273 -1.08 12.07 -5.13
N ALA A 274 -1.39 10.78 -4.96
CA ALA A 274 -1.64 10.21 -3.64
C ALA A 274 -0.46 10.51 -2.69
N PHE A 275 0.76 10.43 -3.21
CA PHE A 275 1.99 10.94 -2.63
C PHE A 275 2.57 12.01 -3.56
N THR A 276 2.56 13.26 -3.12
CA THR A 276 3.02 14.40 -3.92
C THR A 276 4.33 14.95 -3.36
N PHE A 277 5.31 15.12 -4.23
CA PHE A 277 6.60 15.66 -3.86
C PHE A 277 6.93 16.91 -4.67
N MET A 278 7.25 17.97 -3.96
CA MET A 278 7.74 19.24 -4.50
C MET A 278 9.22 19.48 -4.12
N GLN A 279 9.80 18.56 -3.35
CA GLN A 279 11.16 18.62 -2.84
C GLN A 279 11.83 17.24 -3.00
N ASP A 280 13.14 17.27 -3.19
CA ASP A 280 14.06 16.15 -3.24
C ASP A 280 14.61 15.78 -1.85
N GLU A 281 15.47 14.76 -1.81
CA GLU A 281 16.12 14.24 -0.59
C GLU A 281 15.14 13.79 0.48
N ALA A 282 14.24 12.87 0.17
CA ALA A 282 13.32 12.30 1.15
C ALA A 282 13.21 10.78 1.02
N THR A 283 12.80 10.13 2.11
CA THR A 283 12.51 8.70 2.11
C THR A 283 11.09 8.48 2.57
N VAL A 284 10.29 7.81 1.74
CA VAL A 284 8.93 7.40 2.07
C VAL A 284 8.82 5.89 1.97
N LYS A 285 8.30 5.26 3.02
CA LYS A 285 8.00 3.82 3.08
C LYS A 285 6.51 3.61 3.26
N ILE A 286 5.94 2.72 2.48
CA ILE A 286 4.53 2.35 2.51
C ILE A 286 4.50 0.83 2.64
N GLU A 287 4.13 0.34 3.82
CA GLU A 287 4.26 -1.06 4.20
C GLU A 287 2.89 -1.61 4.60
N ASN A 288 2.48 -2.75 4.02
CA ASN A 288 1.23 -3.44 4.37
C ASN A 288 -0.01 -2.52 4.29
N CYS A 289 -0.01 -1.55 3.38
CA CYS A 289 -1.08 -0.57 3.27
C CYS A 289 -2.12 -0.97 2.22
N LYS A 290 -3.30 -0.36 2.30
CA LYS A 290 -4.31 -0.41 1.25
C LYS A 290 -4.59 0.99 0.73
N ILE A 291 -4.34 1.22 -0.55
CA ILE A 291 -4.55 2.48 -1.23
C ILE A 291 -5.67 2.32 -2.24
N THR A 292 -6.68 3.17 -2.15
CA THR A 292 -7.71 3.32 -3.18
C THR A 292 -7.64 4.74 -3.73
N SER A 293 -7.18 4.88 -4.98
CA SER A 293 -7.15 6.15 -5.69
C SER A 293 -8.35 6.23 -6.64
N THR A 294 -9.21 7.23 -6.47
CA THR A 294 -10.41 7.40 -7.30
C THR A 294 -10.42 8.77 -7.96
N VAL A 295 -10.46 8.77 -9.29
CA VAL A 295 -10.55 9.96 -10.13
C VAL A 295 -11.95 10.04 -10.74
N THR A 296 -12.57 11.22 -10.64
CA THR A 296 -13.83 11.52 -11.33
C THR A 296 -13.69 12.77 -12.21
N GLY A 297 -14.31 12.72 -13.40
CA GLY A 297 -14.17 13.78 -14.41
C GLY A 297 -12.82 13.72 -15.13
N ASN A 298 -12.24 14.88 -15.43
CA ASN A 298 -10.96 15.02 -16.15
C ASN A 298 -9.81 15.47 -15.22
N ALA A 299 -9.94 15.26 -13.90
CA ALA A 299 -8.85 15.59 -12.98
C ALA A 299 -7.70 14.60 -13.18
N LEU A 300 -6.47 15.09 -13.18
CA LEU A 300 -5.29 14.25 -13.32
C LEU A 300 -4.77 13.86 -11.94
N GLN A 301 -4.55 12.56 -11.73
CA GLN A 301 -4.02 12.03 -10.48
C GLN A 301 -2.99 10.93 -10.75
N HIS A 302 -1.97 10.86 -9.91
CA HIS A 302 -1.01 9.75 -9.92
C HIS A 302 -0.93 9.10 -8.54
N ILE A 303 -0.35 7.89 -8.44
CA ILE A 303 -0.01 7.35 -7.12
C ILE A 303 1.18 8.12 -6.56
N VAL A 304 2.27 8.19 -7.34
CA VAL A 304 3.46 8.99 -7.06
C VAL A 304 3.49 10.15 -8.04
N PHE A 305 3.49 11.38 -7.53
CA PHE A 305 3.55 12.58 -8.36
C PHE A 305 4.68 13.51 -7.96
N TYR A 306 5.46 13.94 -8.95
CA TYR A 306 6.54 14.90 -8.79
C TYR A 306 6.19 16.23 -9.43
N SER A 307 5.96 17.25 -8.60
CA SER A 307 5.71 18.60 -9.09
C SER A 307 7.02 19.35 -9.28
N GLY A 308 7.40 19.52 -10.54
CA GLY A 308 8.58 20.27 -10.97
C GLY A 308 8.36 21.78 -11.02
N MET A 309 7.20 22.31 -10.59
CA MET A 309 6.88 23.75 -10.65
C MET A 309 8.04 24.63 -10.12
N GLN A 310 8.85 25.11 -11.08
CA GLN A 310 9.98 26.04 -10.97
C GLN A 310 11.37 25.47 -10.60
N ARG A 311 11.69 24.20 -10.88
CA ARG A 311 13.08 23.72 -10.84
C ARG A 311 13.73 23.67 -12.22
N GLU A 312 15.01 24.02 -12.29
CA GLU A 312 15.85 23.85 -13.48
C GLU A 312 16.61 22.52 -13.48
N ASP A 313 16.74 21.86 -12.30
CA ASP A 313 17.50 20.62 -12.09
C ASP A 313 16.58 19.43 -11.74
N ALA A 314 17.05 18.20 -12.02
CA ALA A 314 16.38 16.95 -11.66
C ALA A 314 16.30 16.70 -10.15
N PHE A 315 15.27 15.95 -9.73
CA PHE A 315 15.13 15.49 -8.33
C PHE A 315 16.25 14.52 -7.97
N LYS A 316 16.74 14.60 -6.72
CA LYS A 316 17.86 13.78 -6.22
C LYS A 316 17.53 13.10 -4.90
N ASN A 317 18.02 11.87 -4.71
CA ASN A 317 17.92 11.13 -3.46
C ASN A 317 16.48 11.02 -2.91
N LEU A 318 15.48 10.91 -3.80
CA LEU A 318 14.09 10.72 -3.40
C LEU A 318 13.73 9.24 -3.55
N ASN A 319 13.42 8.60 -2.42
CA ASN A 319 13.17 7.16 -2.35
C ASN A 319 11.72 6.91 -1.90
N VAL A 320 10.92 6.24 -2.71
CA VAL A 320 9.53 5.86 -2.41
C VAL A 320 9.39 4.36 -2.54
N ASN A 321 9.25 3.67 -1.41
CA ASN A 321 9.23 2.21 -1.35
C ASN A 321 7.86 1.70 -0.93
N PHE A 322 7.28 0.83 -1.74
CA PHE A 322 6.06 0.09 -1.46
C PHE A 322 6.42 -1.36 -1.12
N THR A 323 5.94 -1.86 0.02
CA THR A 323 6.10 -3.25 0.43
C THR A 323 4.74 -3.81 0.82
N ASP A 324 4.38 -4.95 0.23
CA ASP A 324 3.11 -5.66 0.49
C ASP A 324 1.89 -4.72 0.52
N THR A 325 1.84 -3.77 -0.43
CA THR A 325 0.82 -2.70 -0.45
C THR A 325 -0.15 -2.89 -1.60
N ASP A 326 -1.43 -3.01 -1.28
CA ASP A 326 -2.49 -3.16 -2.27
C ASP A 326 -2.92 -1.78 -2.81
N ILE A 327 -2.97 -1.65 -4.13
CA ILE A 327 -3.34 -0.40 -4.82
C ILE A 327 -4.47 -0.64 -5.81
N THR A 328 -5.58 0.04 -5.59
CA THR A 328 -6.73 0.07 -6.50
C THR A 328 -6.86 1.44 -7.16
N MET A 329 -6.82 1.47 -8.49
CA MET A 329 -6.91 2.69 -9.29
C MET A 329 -8.24 2.73 -10.05
N ASN A 330 -9.14 3.63 -9.62
CA ASN A 330 -10.48 3.81 -10.19
C ASN A 330 -10.52 5.10 -11.04
N GLY A 331 -10.49 4.95 -12.36
CA GLY A 331 -10.48 6.06 -13.32
C GLY A 331 -10.13 5.57 -14.72
N GLY A 332 -10.06 6.47 -15.71
CA GLY A 332 -9.46 6.16 -17.01
C GLY A 332 -7.92 6.14 -16.94
N GLU A 333 -7.26 5.47 -17.87
CA GLU A 333 -5.78 5.47 -17.96
C GLU A 333 -5.22 6.85 -18.35
N GLU A 334 -5.98 7.63 -19.12
CA GLU A 334 -5.58 8.99 -19.54
C GLU A 334 -5.49 10.00 -18.38
N VAL A 335 -6.10 9.68 -17.24
CA VAL A 335 -6.24 10.62 -16.11
C VAL A 335 -5.68 10.08 -14.80
N LEU A 336 -5.33 8.80 -14.77
CA LEU A 336 -4.85 8.10 -13.60
C LEU A 336 -3.72 7.16 -14.01
N ASP A 337 -2.53 7.40 -13.50
CA ASP A 337 -1.35 6.56 -13.75
C ASP A 337 -0.57 6.32 -12.44
N PHE A 338 0.29 5.30 -12.40
CA PHE A 338 1.07 5.02 -11.20
C PHE A 338 2.04 6.16 -10.90
N PHE A 339 2.68 6.68 -11.95
CA PHE A 339 3.71 7.70 -11.86
C PHE A 339 3.35 8.91 -12.72
N GLY A 340 3.71 10.12 -12.28
CA GLY A 340 3.58 11.33 -13.09
C GLY A 340 4.39 12.50 -12.58
N GLY A 341 4.49 13.55 -13.40
CA GLY A 341 5.12 14.80 -13.00
C GLY A 341 5.03 15.88 -14.08
N ASP A 342 5.09 17.15 -13.64
CA ASP A 342 4.98 18.34 -14.51
C ASP A 342 6.06 18.41 -15.62
N TYR A 343 7.13 17.61 -15.49
CA TYR A 343 8.24 17.54 -16.43
C TYR A 343 8.75 16.09 -16.56
N ALA A 344 8.21 15.33 -17.52
CA ALA A 344 8.72 14.00 -17.83
C ALA A 344 10.21 13.97 -18.26
N ASP A 345 10.73 15.10 -18.78
CA ASP A 345 12.15 15.26 -19.16
C ASP A 345 13.10 15.52 -17.96
N VAL A 346 12.57 15.56 -16.73
CA VAL A 346 13.32 15.88 -15.49
C VAL A 346 13.40 14.67 -14.54
N ILE A 347 12.91 13.51 -15.00
CA ILE A 347 13.22 12.21 -14.38
C ILE A 347 14.74 11.99 -14.60
N PRO A 348 15.54 11.75 -13.54
CA PRO A 348 16.95 11.47 -13.70
C PRO A 348 17.15 10.25 -14.62
N GLU A 349 18.09 10.34 -15.56
CA GLU A 349 18.54 9.18 -16.33
C GLU A 349 19.25 8.13 -15.44
N ASP A 350 19.60 8.50 -14.20
CA ASP A 350 20.28 7.66 -13.21
C ASP A 350 19.30 7.16 -12.13
N PRO A 351 19.10 5.84 -11.99
CA PRO A 351 18.21 5.27 -10.98
C PRO A 351 18.62 5.56 -9.53
N GLU A 352 19.86 5.98 -9.26
CA GLU A 352 20.30 6.36 -7.90
C GLU A 352 19.73 7.72 -7.44
N GLU A 353 19.22 8.56 -8.34
CA GLU A 353 18.73 9.91 -7.99
C GLU A 353 17.21 9.96 -7.71
N LEU A 354 16.43 9.01 -8.24
CA LEU A 354 14.98 8.93 -8.05
C LEU A 354 14.55 7.46 -8.07
N GLU A 355 14.22 6.93 -6.90
CA GLU A 355 13.92 5.50 -6.76
C GLU A 355 12.46 5.31 -6.33
N VAL A 356 11.66 4.69 -7.19
CA VAL A 356 10.34 4.15 -6.83
C VAL A 356 10.41 2.64 -6.96
N LYS A 357 10.31 1.93 -5.83
CA LYS A 357 10.42 0.46 -5.79
C LYS A 357 9.20 -0.18 -5.15
N ILE A 358 8.75 -1.28 -5.75
CA ILE A 358 7.60 -2.06 -5.31
C ILE A 358 8.05 -3.50 -5.06
N ALA A 359 7.88 -3.95 -3.82
CA ALA A 359 8.22 -5.28 -3.33
C ALA A 359 6.97 -5.91 -2.69
N GLY A 360 6.08 -6.49 -3.51
CA GLY A 360 4.84 -7.09 -3.05
C GLY A 360 3.59 -6.20 -3.24
N GLY A 361 2.42 -6.77 -2.96
CA GLY A 361 1.11 -6.12 -3.08
C GLY A 361 0.34 -6.45 -4.36
N THR A 362 -0.95 -6.09 -4.37
CA THR A 362 -1.89 -6.36 -5.47
C THR A 362 -2.38 -5.09 -6.15
N PHE A 363 -2.55 -5.14 -7.47
CA PHE A 363 -2.90 -4.03 -8.34
C PHE A 363 -4.03 -4.42 -9.29
N ASN A 364 -4.91 -3.48 -9.63
CA ASN A 364 -5.95 -3.68 -10.65
C ASN A 364 -5.51 -3.27 -12.07
N ARG A 365 -4.23 -2.93 -12.23
CA ARG A 365 -3.59 -2.49 -13.47
C ARG A 365 -2.16 -3.01 -13.52
N PRO A 366 -1.59 -3.24 -14.70
CA PRO A 366 -0.18 -3.60 -14.82
C PRO A 366 0.69 -2.44 -14.33
N ILE A 367 1.86 -2.79 -13.80
CA ILE A 367 2.89 -1.85 -13.36
C ILE A 367 4.13 -2.07 -14.25
N ASP A 368 4.76 -0.98 -14.68
CA ASP A 368 6.00 -1.09 -15.47
C ASP A 368 7.13 -1.73 -14.66
N GLU A 369 7.87 -2.63 -15.29
CA GLU A 369 8.99 -3.39 -14.69
C GLU A 369 10.02 -2.49 -13.99
N GLN A 370 10.22 -1.26 -14.49
CA GLN A 370 11.14 -0.28 -13.92
C GLN A 370 10.83 0.10 -12.46
N PHE A 371 9.56 -0.02 -12.05
CA PHE A 371 9.12 0.27 -10.68
C PHE A 371 9.18 -0.93 -9.74
N LEU A 372 9.48 -2.12 -10.25
CA LEU A 372 9.63 -3.32 -9.42
C LEU A 372 10.99 -3.30 -8.70
N ALA A 373 10.98 -3.81 -7.48
CA ALA A 373 12.21 -4.05 -6.73
C ALA A 373 12.99 -5.22 -7.33
N ASP A 374 14.32 -5.22 -7.17
CA ASP A 374 15.17 -6.30 -7.65
C ASP A 374 14.73 -7.66 -7.09
N GLY A 375 14.55 -8.63 -7.98
CA GLY A 375 14.09 -9.98 -7.62
C GLY A 375 12.58 -10.10 -7.45
N PHE A 376 11.81 -9.07 -7.77
CA PHE A 376 10.35 -9.09 -7.82
C PHE A 376 9.82 -8.96 -9.23
N GLU A 377 8.71 -9.65 -9.51
CA GLU A 377 8.09 -9.73 -10.82
C GLU A 377 6.56 -9.71 -10.72
N LEU A 378 5.85 -9.48 -11.83
CA LEU A 378 4.39 -9.52 -11.85
C LEU A 378 3.84 -10.94 -12.02
N SER A 379 2.80 -11.25 -11.25
CA SER A 379 1.86 -12.34 -11.47
C SER A 379 0.54 -11.77 -12.00
N LEU A 380 -0.12 -12.47 -12.92
CA LEU A 380 -1.45 -12.10 -13.41
C LEU A 380 -2.45 -13.18 -12.99
N GLY A 381 -3.36 -12.80 -12.09
CA GLY A 381 -4.44 -13.64 -11.57
C GLY A 381 -5.52 -13.93 -12.60
N ALA A 382 -6.29 -15.01 -12.36
CA ALA A 382 -7.42 -15.39 -13.22
C ALA A 382 -8.57 -14.37 -13.23
N ASP A 383 -8.64 -13.51 -12.20
CA ASP A 383 -9.58 -12.40 -12.07
C ASP A 383 -9.12 -11.11 -12.79
N GLY A 384 -7.91 -11.13 -13.38
CA GLY A 384 -7.30 -9.98 -14.04
C GLY A 384 -6.54 -9.03 -13.10
N SER A 385 -6.41 -9.37 -11.81
CA SER A 385 -5.54 -8.64 -10.89
C SER A 385 -4.06 -8.97 -11.12
N TYR A 386 -3.19 -8.01 -10.82
CA TYR A 386 -1.75 -8.18 -10.86
C TYR A 386 -1.20 -8.24 -9.44
N THR A 387 -0.30 -9.17 -9.15
CA THR A 387 0.37 -9.28 -7.84
C THR A 387 1.87 -9.23 -8.04
N VAL A 388 2.59 -8.46 -7.24
CA VAL A 388 4.05 -8.47 -7.26
C VAL A 388 4.55 -9.61 -6.37
N VAL A 389 5.38 -10.50 -6.91
CA VAL A 389 5.85 -11.73 -6.24
C VAL A 389 7.38 -11.78 -6.17
N ASP A 390 7.96 -12.35 -5.10
CA ASP A 390 9.41 -12.61 -5.03
C ASP A 390 9.74 -13.80 -5.93
N THR A 391 10.58 -13.58 -6.93
CA THR A 391 11.02 -14.61 -7.89
C THR A 391 11.60 -15.84 -7.23
N LYS A 392 12.16 -15.74 -6.00
CA LYS A 392 12.68 -16.90 -5.26
C LYS A 392 11.59 -17.87 -4.80
N GLU A 393 10.37 -17.40 -4.63
CA GLU A 393 9.22 -18.20 -4.19
C GLU A 393 8.38 -18.71 -5.39
N THR A 394 8.75 -18.33 -6.61
CA THR A 394 8.03 -18.71 -7.83
C THR A 394 8.48 -20.06 -8.39
N VAL A 395 7.52 -20.82 -8.92
CA VAL A 395 7.76 -22.16 -9.49
C VAL A 395 7.37 -22.27 -10.96
N ALA A 396 6.57 -21.33 -11.48
CA ALA A 396 6.14 -21.34 -12.86
C ALA A 396 6.02 -19.95 -13.48
N THR A 397 6.09 -19.89 -14.80
CA THR A 397 5.84 -18.67 -15.58
C THR A 397 4.89 -18.92 -16.75
N ILE A 398 4.21 -17.86 -17.19
CA ILE A 398 3.43 -17.82 -18.42
C ILE A 398 3.80 -16.54 -19.17
N THR A 399 4.27 -16.67 -20.41
CA THR A 399 4.56 -15.52 -21.28
C THR A 399 3.39 -15.23 -22.21
N ARG A 400 2.89 -14.00 -22.20
CA ARG A 400 1.85 -13.51 -23.11
C ARG A 400 2.35 -12.27 -23.83
N SER A 401 2.38 -12.32 -25.15
CA SER A 401 2.98 -11.27 -25.98
C SER A 401 4.44 -11.04 -25.57
N GLU A 402 4.77 -9.89 -24.99
CA GLU A 402 6.12 -9.53 -24.53
C GLU A 402 6.28 -9.61 -23.01
N ASN A 403 5.20 -9.86 -22.26
CA ASN A 403 5.20 -9.89 -20.80
C ASN A 403 5.29 -11.33 -20.28
N THR A 404 6.13 -11.55 -19.27
CA THR A 404 6.22 -12.83 -18.55
C THR A 404 5.64 -12.67 -17.15
N TYR A 405 4.66 -13.50 -16.82
CA TYR A 405 4.03 -13.53 -15.50
C TYR A 405 4.55 -14.70 -14.68
N TRP A 406 4.77 -14.49 -13.39
CA TRP A 406 5.38 -15.45 -12.48
C TRP A 406 4.39 -15.94 -11.43
N TYR A 407 4.51 -17.20 -11.00
CA TYR A 407 3.54 -17.87 -10.14
C TYR A 407 4.21 -18.68 -9.05
N GLU A 408 3.77 -18.50 -7.80
CA GLU A 408 4.24 -19.23 -6.60
C GLU A 408 3.74 -20.69 -6.54
N SER A 409 2.74 -21.04 -7.35
CA SER A 409 2.24 -22.42 -7.45
C SER A 409 1.79 -22.77 -8.85
N LEU A 410 1.80 -24.09 -9.16
CA LEU A 410 1.22 -24.59 -10.40
C LEU A 410 -0.30 -24.39 -10.46
N ASP A 411 -1.00 -24.51 -9.32
CA ASP A 411 -2.45 -24.26 -9.27
C ASP A 411 -2.80 -22.84 -9.72
N ALA A 412 -2.10 -21.84 -9.18
CA ALA A 412 -2.24 -20.44 -9.60
C ALA A 412 -1.94 -20.25 -11.10
N ALA A 413 -0.88 -20.87 -11.60
CA ALA A 413 -0.54 -20.81 -13.03
C ALA A 413 -1.63 -21.45 -13.91
N PHE A 414 -2.14 -22.63 -13.57
CA PHE A 414 -3.21 -23.31 -14.31
C PHE A 414 -4.54 -22.54 -14.26
N ALA A 415 -4.86 -21.96 -13.11
CA ALA A 415 -6.04 -21.10 -12.95
C ALA A 415 -5.94 -19.87 -13.87
N ALA A 416 -4.78 -19.20 -13.87
CA ALA A 416 -4.52 -18.02 -14.67
C ALA A 416 -4.38 -18.30 -16.17
N ALA A 417 -3.92 -19.49 -16.58
CA ALA A 417 -3.65 -19.85 -17.97
C ALA A 417 -4.88 -19.67 -18.87
N GLN A 418 -4.67 -19.12 -20.07
CA GLN A 418 -5.64 -18.98 -21.14
C GLN A 418 -5.45 -20.09 -22.19
N ASP A 419 -6.41 -20.25 -23.10
CA ASP A 419 -6.33 -21.26 -24.15
C ASP A 419 -5.12 -20.99 -25.07
N GLY A 420 -4.25 -21.98 -25.20
CA GLY A 420 -2.99 -21.90 -25.95
C GLY A 420 -1.76 -21.50 -25.14
N ASP A 421 -1.92 -21.12 -23.86
CA ASP A 421 -0.79 -20.74 -23.00
C ASP A 421 0.17 -21.91 -22.76
N THR A 422 1.44 -21.56 -22.54
CA THR A 422 2.47 -22.48 -22.06
C THR A 422 2.87 -22.07 -20.64
N ILE A 423 2.70 -23.00 -19.70
CA ILE A 423 3.18 -22.91 -18.33
C ILE A 423 4.57 -23.53 -18.29
N VAL A 424 5.59 -22.73 -18.01
CA VAL A 424 6.98 -23.18 -17.90
C VAL A 424 7.34 -23.33 -16.43
N VAL A 425 7.80 -24.50 -16.03
CA VAL A 425 8.27 -24.74 -14.66
C VAL A 425 9.69 -24.17 -14.50
N VAL A 426 9.90 -23.27 -13.55
CA VAL A 426 11.19 -22.58 -13.33
C VAL A 426 11.91 -23.04 -12.06
N ALA A 427 11.20 -23.66 -11.14
CA ALA A 427 11.75 -24.30 -9.94
C ALA A 427 10.95 -25.57 -9.60
N PRO A 428 11.49 -26.50 -8.78
CA PRO A 428 10.74 -27.66 -8.34
C PRO A 428 9.40 -27.27 -7.71
N ALA A 429 8.33 -27.96 -8.11
CA ALA A 429 6.96 -27.62 -7.73
C ALA A 429 6.22 -28.83 -7.16
N ALA A 430 5.07 -28.58 -6.54
CA ALA A 430 4.17 -29.64 -6.06
C ALA A 430 2.74 -29.42 -6.56
N ILE A 431 2.01 -30.53 -6.69
CA ILE A 431 0.57 -30.58 -6.92
C ILE A 431 -0.05 -31.19 -5.65
N PRO A 432 -0.52 -30.35 -4.70
CA PRO A 432 -1.06 -30.82 -3.42
C PRO A 432 -2.47 -31.39 -3.54
N GLU A 433 -3.21 -30.98 -4.57
CA GLU A 433 -4.59 -31.38 -4.83
C GLU A 433 -4.86 -31.46 -6.33
N ARG A 434 -6.01 -32.04 -6.69
CA ARG A 434 -6.41 -32.22 -8.09
C ARG A 434 -6.61 -30.88 -8.79
N ILE A 435 -5.92 -30.70 -9.92
CA ILE A 435 -6.11 -29.59 -10.85
C ILE A 435 -6.99 -30.07 -12.01
N GLN A 436 -8.19 -29.49 -12.14
CA GLN A 436 -9.08 -29.76 -13.27
C GLN A 436 -8.76 -28.82 -14.45
N ILE A 437 -8.53 -29.39 -15.63
CA ILE A 437 -8.10 -28.66 -16.82
C ILE A 437 -9.18 -28.78 -17.90
N GLU A 438 -9.81 -27.66 -18.24
CA GLU A 438 -10.91 -27.58 -19.21
C GLU A 438 -10.58 -26.68 -20.41
N LYS A 439 -9.29 -26.48 -20.67
CA LYS A 439 -8.73 -25.55 -21.66
C LYS A 439 -7.49 -26.18 -22.30
N SER A 440 -7.10 -25.71 -23.48
CA SER A 440 -5.88 -26.18 -24.12
C SER A 440 -4.67 -25.46 -23.54
N VAL A 441 -3.73 -26.19 -22.97
CA VAL A 441 -2.53 -25.63 -22.32
C VAL A 441 -1.34 -26.56 -22.52
N THR A 442 -0.15 -25.99 -22.51
CA THR A 442 1.10 -26.76 -22.48
C THR A 442 1.74 -26.64 -21.10
N LEU A 443 2.11 -27.75 -20.49
CA LEU A 443 3.03 -27.77 -19.35
C LEU A 443 4.42 -28.14 -19.86
N ASP A 444 5.35 -27.21 -19.72
CA ASP A 444 6.77 -27.43 -19.98
C ASP A 444 7.52 -27.64 -18.67
N LEU A 445 7.99 -28.87 -18.45
CA LEU A 445 8.73 -29.22 -17.25
C LEU A 445 10.09 -28.51 -17.17
N ASN A 446 10.67 -28.08 -18.30
CA ASN A 446 11.92 -27.33 -18.36
C ASN A 446 13.01 -27.87 -17.41
N GLY A 447 13.17 -29.20 -17.41
CA GLY A 447 14.18 -29.90 -16.61
C GLY A 447 13.87 -30.03 -15.12
N GLN A 448 12.77 -29.45 -14.63
CA GLN A 448 12.37 -29.42 -13.22
C GLN A 448 11.51 -30.63 -12.83
N THR A 449 11.45 -30.88 -11.52
CA THR A 449 10.59 -31.93 -10.94
C THR A 449 9.29 -31.33 -10.41
N VAL A 450 8.17 -31.90 -10.83
CA VAL A 450 6.83 -31.63 -10.31
C VAL A 450 6.39 -32.84 -9.47
N THR A 451 6.23 -32.65 -8.16
CA THR A 451 5.86 -33.72 -7.22
C THR A 451 4.35 -33.76 -7.04
N VAL A 452 3.74 -34.93 -7.20
CA VAL A 452 2.34 -35.18 -6.87
C VAL A 452 2.25 -35.60 -5.40
N ALA A 453 1.53 -34.82 -4.60
CA ALA A 453 1.42 -35.07 -3.18
C ALA A 453 0.58 -36.32 -2.86
N ALA A 454 0.79 -36.86 -1.66
CA ALA A 454 -0.01 -37.94 -1.12
C ALA A 454 -1.45 -37.50 -0.84
N GLY A 455 -2.41 -38.42 -0.98
CA GLY A 455 -3.78 -38.23 -0.48
C GLY A 455 -4.74 -37.50 -1.43
N ILE A 456 -4.38 -37.36 -2.72
CA ILE A 456 -5.30 -36.83 -3.76
C ILE A 456 -6.52 -37.75 -3.95
N GLY A 457 -6.32 -39.07 -3.78
CA GLY A 457 -7.37 -40.07 -3.56
C GLY A 457 -8.23 -40.41 -4.79
N ASN A 458 -7.99 -41.58 -5.40
CA ASN A 458 -8.77 -42.19 -6.50
C ASN A 458 -9.15 -41.19 -7.59
N ARG A 459 -8.21 -40.32 -7.94
CA ARG A 459 -8.37 -39.18 -8.84
C ARG A 459 -7.09 -38.98 -9.63
N SER A 460 -7.20 -38.21 -10.71
CA SER A 460 -6.03 -37.74 -11.44
C SER A 460 -5.54 -36.42 -10.84
N ALA A 461 -4.22 -36.24 -10.70
CA ALA A 461 -3.63 -35.00 -10.19
C ALA A 461 -3.77 -33.87 -11.22
N LEU A 462 -3.34 -34.12 -12.47
CA LEU A 462 -3.67 -33.31 -13.64
C LEU A 462 -4.83 -33.99 -14.37
N ASP A 463 -6.03 -33.47 -14.17
CA ASP A 463 -7.28 -34.07 -14.67
C ASP A 463 -7.83 -33.26 -15.85
N VAL A 464 -7.54 -33.71 -17.06
CA VAL A 464 -7.97 -33.05 -18.30
C VAL A 464 -9.39 -33.48 -18.66
N ARG A 465 -10.30 -32.51 -18.68
CA ARG A 465 -11.74 -32.69 -18.89
C ARG A 465 -12.24 -32.05 -20.19
N ALA A 466 -11.47 -31.15 -20.79
CA ALA A 466 -11.72 -30.60 -22.12
C ALA A 466 -10.44 -29.99 -22.70
N GLY A 467 -10.43 -29.74 -24.01
CA GLY A 467 -9.29 -29.12 -24.69
C GLY A 467 -8.10 -30.06 -24.83
N THR A 468 -6.94 -29.50 -25.19
CA THR A 468 -5.69 -30.26 -25.38
C THR A 468 -4.65 -29.86 -24.34
N PHE A 469 -4.30 -30.80 -23.46
CA PHE A 469 -3.13 -30.69 -22.60
C PHE A 469 -1.90 -31.26 -23.30
N THR A 470 -0.82 -30.48 -23.39
CA THR A 470 0.46 -30.96 -23.93
C THR A 470 1.52 -30.99 -22.84
N LEU A 471 2.18 -32.13 -22.65
CA LEU A 471 3.35 -32.27 -21.81
C LEU A 471 4.62 -32.23 -22.67
N ILE A 472 5.52 -31.32 -22.33
CA ILE A 472 6.86 -31.23 -22.89
C ILE A 472 7.89 -31.07 -21.76
N ASP A 473 9.14 -31.27 -22.14
CA ASP A 473 10.31 -30.86 -21.40
C ASP A 473 11.29 -30.26 -22.43
N SER A 474 11.47 -28.95 -22.35
CA SER A 474 12.33 -28.17 -23.24
C SER A 474 13.79 -28.11 -22.77
N SER A 475 14.13 -28.66 -21.61
CA SER A 475 15.50 -28.63 -21.10
C SER A 475 16.48 -29.38 -22.01
N GLU A 476 17.71 -28.89 -22.09
CA GLU A 476 18.76 -29.46 -22.94
C GLU A 476 19.02 -30.95 -22.64
N ASN A 477 18.91 -31.34 -21.37
CA ASN A 477 19.19 -32.71 -20.92
C ASN A 477 17.94 -33.58 -20.79
N GLY A 478 16.74 -33.04 -21.00
CA GLY A 478 15.48 -33.79 -20.86
C GLY A 478 15.26 -34.35 -19.45
N THR A 479 15.57 -33.57 -18.41
CA THR A 479 15.54 -34.02 -17.00
C THR A 479 14.22 -33.76 -16.28
N GLY A 480 13.22 -33.21 -16.96
CA GLY A 480 11.92 -32.87 -16.40
C GLY A 480 11.15 -34.11 -15.97
N VAL A 481 10.61 -34.10 -14.75
CA VAL A 481 9.92 -35.25 -14.15
C VAL A 481 8.59 -34.82 -13.52
N ILE A 482 7.53 -35.58 -13.76
CA ILE A 482 6.35 -35.65 -12.88
C ILE A 482 6.54 -36.86 -11.96
N ASP A 483 6.77 -36.62 -10.68
CA ASP A 483 7.03 -37.64 -9.67
C ASP A 483 5.79 -37.87 -8.81
N ALA A 484 5.16 -39.03 -9.00
CA ALA A 484 4.03 -39.52 -8.21
C ALA A 484 4.36 -40.83 -7.47
N THR A 485 5.63 -41.10 -7.19
CA THR A 485 6.05 -42.28 -6.40
C THR A 485 5.54 -42.25 -4.96
N GLY A 486 5.29 -41.06 -4.42
CA GLY A 486 4.73 -40.85 -3.08
C GLY A 486 3.24 -40.46 -3.05
N ALA A 487 2.52 -40.55 -4.17
CA ALA A 487 1.15 -40.03 -4.27
C ALA A 487 0.09 -40.90 -3.57
N ASP A 488 0.36 -42.20 -3.38
CA ASP A 488 -0.56 -43.13 -2.74
C ASP A 488 -0.23 -43.24 -1.24
N SER A 489 -1.16 -42.84 -0.36
CA SER A 489 -1.04 -43.00 1.10
C SER A 489 -1.68 -44.30 1.61
N ALA A 490 -2.46 -44.98 0.77
CA ALA A 490 -3.01 -46.31 1.02
C ALA A 490 -3.11 -47.13 -0.29
N PRO A 491 -3.16 -48.48 -0.21
CA PRO A 491 -3.20 -49.36 -1.39
C PRO A 491 -4.41 -49.18 -2.32
N ASP A 492 -5.43 -48.44 -1.89
CA ASP A 492 -6.69 -48.17 -2.58
C ASP A 492 -6.92 -46.67 -2.86
N GLU A 493 -5.89 -45.83 -2.69
CA GLU A 493 -5.95 -44.38 -2.95
C GLU A 493 -5.48 -43.96 -4.36
N GLY A 494 -5.13 -44.94 -5.20
CA GLY A 494 -4.65 -44.83 -6.58
C GLY A 494 -4.75 -43.44 -7.23
N THR A 495 -3.66 -42.70 -7.21
CA THR A 495 -3.54 -41.40 -7.88
C THR A 495 -2.86 -41.58 -9.24
N VAL A 496 -3.54 -41.14 -10.31
CA VAL A 496 -2.92 -41.03 -11.63
C VAL A 496 -2.33 -39.63 -11.78
N PRO A 497 -1.02 -39.45 -12.06
CA PRO A 497 -0.45 -38.11 -12.18
C PRO A 497 -1.05 -37.28 -13.33
N LEU A 498 -1.36 -37.90 -14.48
CA LEU A 498 -1.91 -37.20 -15.65
C LEU A 498 -2.93 -38.07 -16.40
N ALA A 499 -4.12 -37.53 -16.67
CA ALA A 499 -5.17 -38.27 -17.37
C ALA A 499 -6.06 -37.41 -18.28
N ALA A 500 -6.59 -38.04 -19.34
CA ALA A 500 -7.72 -37.54 -20.13
C ALA A 500 -9.00 -38.23 -19.66
N MET A 501 -9.96 -37.45 -19.13
CA MET A 501 -11.03 -37.96 -18.26
C MET A 501 -12.45 -37.58 -18.69
N ALA A 502 -12.62 -37.12 -19.94
CA ALA A 502 -13.92 -36.81 -20.52
C ALA A 502 -13.86 -36.77 -22.05
N GLU A 503 -15.02 -36.87 -22.71
CA GLU A 503 -15.17 -36.65 -24.15
C GLU A 503 -14.69 -35.24 -24.52
N GLY A 504 -13.86 -35.15 -25.55
CA GLY A 504 -13.24 -33.89 -25.97
C GLY A 504 -11.98 -33.50 -25.18
N ALA A 505 -11.59 -34.27 -24.16
CA ALA A 505 -10.29 -34.14 -23.49
C ALA A 505 -9.19 -34.86 -24.27
N THR A 506 -8.11 -34.16 -24.58
CA THR A 506 -6.93 -34.73 -25.22
C THR A 506 -5.69 -34.47 -24.37
N VAL A 507 -4.89 -35.51 -24.13
CA VAL A 507 -3.54 -35.39 -23.56
C VAL A 507 -2.52 -35.75 -24.65
N ILE A 508 -1.51 -34.92 -24.84
CA ILE A 508 -0.39 -35.15 -25.75
C ILE A 508 0.90 -35.15 -24.96
N VAL A 509 1.66 -36.24 -24.98
CA VAL A 509 3.00 -36.29 -24.37
C VAL A 509 4.06 -36.32 -25.46
N ARG A 510 4.93 -35.30 -25.49
CA ARG A 510 6.04 -35.20 -26.45
C ARG A 510 7.39 -35.54 -25.84
N SER A 511 7.64 -35.14 -24.59
CA SER A 511 8.86 -35.41 -23.84
C SER A 511 8.61 -35.33 -22.34
N GLY A 512 9.67 -35.48 -21.53
CA GLY A 512 9.59 -35.54 -20.08
C GLY A 512 9.46 -36.96 -19.53
N LYS A 513 9.55 -37.08 -18.22
CA LYS A 513 9.43 -38.35 -17.49
C LYS A 513 8.21 -38.31 -16.56
N ILE A 514 7.44 -39.38 -16.49
CA ILE A 514 6.42 -39.58 -15.46
C ILE A 514 6.76 -40.86 -14.69
N ILE A 515 6.81 -40.77 -13.37
CA ILE A 515 7.13 -41.90 -12.50
C ILE A 515 6.07 -42.10 -11.44
N VAL A 516 5.67 -43.35 -11.22
CA VAL A 516 4.71 -43.78 -10.20
C VAL A 516 5.27 -45.00 -9.46
N ASN A 517 4.73 -45.29 -8.28
CA ASN A 517 5.01 -46.52 -7.55
C ASN A 517 3.72 -47.10 -6.97
N THR A 518 2.89 -47.65 -7.86
CA THR A 518 1.55 -48.13 -7.51
C THR A 518 1.20 -49.38 -8.31
N ASN A 519 0.49 -50.32 -7.69
CA ASN A 519 -0.07 -51.47 -8.40
C ASN A 519 -1.54 -51.29 -8.78
N SER A 520 -2.19 -50.20 -8.39
CA SER A 520 -3.60 -49.95 -8.69
C SER A 520 -3.80 -48.99 -9.87
N GLU A 521 -2.82 -48.15 -10.18
CA GLU A 521 -2.89 -47.13 -11.22
C GLU A 521 -1.63 -47.10 -12.13
N SER A 522 -1.52 -46.07 -12.97
CA SER A 522 -0.50 -45.91 -14.01
C SER A 522 0.01 -44.48 -14.12
N CYS A 523 1.08 -44.24 -14.91
CA CYS A 523 1.58 -42.90 -15.19
C CYS A 523 0.59 -42.06 -16.02
N LEU A 524 -0.10 -42.71 -16.96
CA LEU A 524 -1.11 -42.08 -17.82
C LEU A 524 -2.39 -42.89 -17.82
N PHE A 525 -3.52 -42.20 -17.85
CA PHE A 525 -4.84 -42.82 -17.97
C PHE A 525 -5.70 -42.12 -19.02
N ALA A 526 -6.38 -42.91 -19.85
CA ALA A 526 -7.44 -42.42 -20.74
C ALA A 526 -8.78 -43.04 -20.33
N GLY A 527 -9.77 -42.21 -20.00
CA GLY A 527 -11.07 -42.65 -19.56
C GLY A 527 -12.20 -41.71 -19.95
N PHE A 528 -13.43 -42.23 -19.89
CA PHE A 528 -14.66 -41.46 -20.10
C PHE A 528 -14.74 -40.70 -21.43
N GLY A 529 -14.17 -41.26 -22.50
CA GLY A 529 -14.11 -40.61 -23.82
C GLY A 529 -12.86 -39.74 -24.05
N GLY A 530 -11.93 -39.69 -23.09
CA GLY A 530 -10.65 -39.01 -23.26
C GLY A 530 -9.68 -39.75 -24.19
N VAL A 531 -8.81 -39.00 -24.85
CA VAL A 531 -7.80 -39.54 -25.78
C VAL A 531 -6.39 -39.11 -25.36
N VAL A 532 -5.45 -40.06 -25.34
CA VAL A 532 -4.03 -39.81 -25.04
C VAL A 532 -3.18 -40.10 -26.28
N TYR A 533 -2.31 -39.17 -26.67
CA TYR A 533 -1.30 -39.34 -27.71
C TYR A 533 0.10 -39.32 -27.09
N ILE A 534 0.88 -40.37 -27.33
CA ILE A 534 2.27 -40.49 -26.87
C ILE A 534 3.18 -40.44 -28.09
N TYR A 535 3.89 -39.32 -28.23
CA TYR A 535 4.93 -39.10 -29.24
C TYR A 535 6.35 -39.26 -28.68
N GLY A 536 6.49 -39.27 -27.36
CA GLY A 536 7.77 -39.43 -26.66
C GLY A 536 7.59 -39.44 -25.15
N GLY A 537 8.70 -39.26 -24.43
CA GLY A 537 8.75 -39.29 -22.98
C GLY A 537 9.11 -40.66 -22.39
N THR A 538 9.26 -40.70 -21.07
CA THR A 538 9.62 -41.90 -20.29
C THR A 538 8.59 -42.16 -19.21
N PHE A 539 8.01 -43.37 -19.17
CA PHE A 539 6.98 -43.75 -18.20
C PHE A 539 7.50 -44.91 -17.35
N ILE A 540 7.59 -44.72 -16.04
CA ILE A 540 8.13 -45.73 -15.12
C ILE A 540 7.12 -45.99 -14.02
N ASN A 541 6.70 -47.25 -13.89
CA ASN A 541 6.05 -47.74 -12.69
C ASN A 541 7.07 -48.59 -11.91
N GLU A 542 7.52 -48.09 -10.76
CA GLU A 542 8.50 -48.78 -9.90
C GLU A 542 7.89 -49.94 -9.12
N CYS A 543 6.56 -50.07 -9.14
CA CYS A 543 5.88 -51.11 -8.40
C CYS A 543 6.23 -52.49 -8.95
N THR A 544 6.61 -53.39 -8.04
CA THR A 544 6.96 -54.77 -8.37
C THR A 544 5.84 -55.76 -8.11
N GLU A 545 4.76 -55.30 -7.45
CA GLU A 545 3.56 -56.11 -7.23
C GLU A 545 2.72 -56.23 -8.51
N PRO A 546 2.01 -57.35 -8.72
CA PRO A 546 1.07 -57.48 -9.83
C PRO A 546 -0.02 -56.40 -9.79
N PHE A 547 -0.53 -56.03 -10.97
CA PHE A 547 -1.62 -55.09 -11.09
C PHE A 547 -2.83 -55.53 -10.25
N TYR A 548 -3.39 -54.61 -9.48
CA TYR A 548 -4.39 -54.91 -8.47
C TYR A 548 -5.65 -55.54 -9.06
N TRP A 549 -6.08 -55.02 -10.22
CA TRP A 549 -7.29 -55.46 -10.92
C TRP A 549 -7.07 -56.70 -11.80
N ASP A 550 -5.83 -56.95 -12.23
CA ASP A 550 -5.42 -58.18 -12.91
C ASP A 550 -4.09 -58.69 -12.34
N LYS A 551 -4.18 -59.61 -11.39
CA LYS A 551 -3.03 -60.18 -10.68
C LYS A 551 -2.12 -61.04 -11.55
N THR A 552 -2.45 -61.23 -12.82
CA THR A 552 -1.58 -61.92 -13.80
C THR A 552 -0.70 -60.95 -14.59
N SER A 553 -1.03 -59.66 -14.56
CA SER A 553 -0.29 -58.60 -15.23
C SER A 553 0.68 -57.91 -14.27
N PRO A 554 1.84 -57.42 -14.74
CA PRO A 554 2.67 -56.51 -13.96
C PRO A 554 1.95 -55.18 -13.75
N ALA A 555 2.41 -54.37 -12.77
CA ALA A 555 1.93 -52.99 -12.61
C ALA A 555 2.05 -52.19 -13.93
N LEU A 556 1.04 -51.37 -14.21
CA LEU A 556 0.89 -50.71 -15.52
C LEU A 556 1.64 -49.38 -15.55
N ALA A 557 2.35 -49.11 -16.65
CA ALA A 557 2.91 -47.77 -16.91
C ALA A 557 1.88 -46.84 -17.56
N VAL A 558 0.96 -47.39 -18.36
CA VAL A 558 -0.13 -46.66 -19.03
C VAL A 558 -1.39 -47.51 -19.00
N ASN A 559 -2.56 -46.87 -18.91
CA ASN A 559 -3.84 -47.56 -18.80
C ASN A 559 -4.95 -46.84 -19.59
N VAL A 560 -5.93 -47.60 -20.07
CA VAL A 560 -7.12 -47.11 -20.78
C VAL A 560 -8.34 -47.80 -20.17
N HIS A 561 -9.35 -47.02 -19.80
CA HIS A 561 -10.58 -47.56 -19.23
C HIS A 561 -11.36 -48.39 -20.26
N ASP A 562 -11.46 -49.69 -20.06
CA ASP A 562 -12.26 -50.55 -20.92
C ASP A 562 -13.75 -50.38 -20.61
N ASN A 563 -14.46 -49.56 -21.39
CA ASN A 563 -15.90 -49.33 -21.24
C ASN A 563 -16.64 -49.51 -22.57
N ALA A 564 -17.56 -50.48 -22.57
CA ALA A 564 -18.41 -50.82 -23.70
C ALA A 564 -19.35 -49.69 -24.19
N ALA A 565 -19.44 -48.58 -23.45
CA ALA A 565 -20.21 -47.39 -23.85
C ALA A 565 -19.53 -46.52 -24.93
N TYR A 566 -18.25 -46.76 -25.23
CA TYR A 566 -17.47 -45.97 -26.19
C TYR A 566 -17.14 -46.83 -27.43
N GLU A 567 -17.52 -46.36 -28.62
CA GLU A 567 -17.21 -47.03 -29.91
C GLU A 567 -15.71 -46.91 -30.25
N ASP A 568 -15.21 -47.78 -31.13
CA ASP A 568 -13.81 -47.79 -31.60
C ASP A 568 -13.36 -46.38 -32.01
N GLY A 569 -12.36 -45.83 -31.29
CA GLY A 569 -11.78 -44.50 -31.55
C GLY A 569 -12.40 -43.33 -30.77
N THR A 570 -13.43 -43.55 -29.94
CA THR A 570 -14.04 -42.50 -29.09
C THR A 570 -13.41 -42.36 -27.71
N GLN A 571 -12.57 -43.31 -27.31
CA GLN A 571 -11.64 -43.25 -26.17
C GLN A 571 -10.41 -44.06 -26.57
N GLY A 572 -9.21 -43.68 -26.16
CA GLY A 572 -8.04 -44.51 -26.44
C GLY A 572 -6.70 -43.87 -26.16
N MET A 573 -5.66 -44.68 -26.36
CA MET A 573 -4.27 -44.25 -26.29
C MET A 573 -3.56 -44.62 -27.60
N ILE A 574 -2.99 -43.61 -28.25
CA ILE A 574 -2.27 -43.75 -29.51
C ILE A 574 -0.80 -43.52 -29.24
N ILE A 575 0.00 -44.57 -29.47
CA ILE A 575 1.45 -44.54 -29.28
C ILE A 575 2.11 -44.55 -30.64
N SER A 576 2.81 -43.47 -30.97
CA SER A 576 3.59 -43.36 -32.20
C SER A 576 5.01 -42.96 -31.83
N GLY A 577 5.92 -43.92 -31.92
CA GLY A 577 7.35 -43.75 -31.70
C GLY A 577 8.14 -43.88 -33.00
#